data_AF-A0A4V6J199-F1
#
_entry.id   AF-A0A4V6J199-F1
#
_cell.length_a   1.000
_cell.length_b   1.000
_cell.length_c   1.000
_cell.angle_alpha   90.00
_cell.angle_beta   90.00
_cell.angle_gamma   90.00
#
_symmetry.space_group_name_H-M   'P 1'
#
loop_
_entity.id
_entity.type
_entity.pdbx_description
1 polymer ?
#
loop_
_entity_poly.entity_id
_entity_poly.type
_entity_poly.pdbx_seq_one_letter_code
_entity_poly.pdbx_strand_id
1 'polypeptide(L)' 'MNWNRREGVDMKKLILLGLLILSGQAMATKITMTDPQEEPTENGQTLCIYENSIYTFTYITKGACPYAKTFNAEDSEE' A
#
# COMPACT_ATOMS: atom_id res chain seq x y z
N MET A 1 21.56 -43.16 36.09
CA MET A 1 21.59 -41.70 36.36
C MET A 1 20.78 -40.97 35.30
N ASN A 2 19.70 -40.33 35.76
CA ASN A 2 19.00 -39.17 35.19
C ASN A 2 18.72 -39.11 33.67
N TRP A 3 17.56 -39.63 33.30
CA TRP A 3 16.72 -39.05 32.24
C TRP A 3 15.91 -37.90 32.85
N ASN A 4 16.35 -36.66 32.65
CA ASN A 4 15.50 -35.47 32.62
C ASN A 4 16.34 -34.22 32.31
N ARG A 5 16.56 -33.95 31.01
CA ARG A 5 16.99 -32.63 30.55
C ARG A 5 15.72 -31.82 30.27
N ARG A 6 15.26 -31.06 31.26
CA ARG A 6 14.13 -30.15 31.14
C ARG A 6 14.65 -28.82 30.59
N GLU A 7 14.61 -28.63 29.27
CA GLU A 7 14.98 -27.38 28.61
C GLU A 7 13.85 -26.36 28.84
N GLY A 8 14.00 -25.54 29.89
CA GLY A 8 13.12 -24.41 30.14
C GLY A 8 13.41 -23.32 29.11
N VAL A 9 12.44 -23.01 28.25
CA VAL A 9 12.55 -21.88 27.34
C VAL A 9 12.57 -20.59 28.18
N ASP A 10 13.71 -19.90 28.16
CA ASP A 10 13.93 -18.70 28.95
C ASP A 10 12.99 -17.58 28.48
N MET A 11 12.10 -17.09 29.36
CA MET A 11 11.09 -16.09 29.02
C MET A 11 11.72 -14.78 28.47
N LYS A 12 12.97 -14.45 28.86
CA LYS A 12 13.70 -13.33 28.24
C LYS A 12 14.09 -13.61 26.79
N LYS A 13 14.43 -14.85 26.44
CA LYS A 13 14.67 -15.26 25.05
C LYS A 13 13.39 -15.12 24.23
N LEU A 14 12.23 -15.49 24.79
CA LEU A 14 10.93 -15.32 24.14
C LEU A 14 10.57 -13.85 23.90
N ILE A 15 10.86 -12.96 24.86
CA ILE A 15 10.61 -11.51 24.70
C ILE A 15 11.54 -10.90 23.64
N LEU A 16 12.83 -11.28 23.62
CA LEU A 16 13.79 -10.84 22.60
C LEU A 16 13.43 -11.38 21.20
N LEU A 17 12.97 -12.64 21.11
CA LEU A 17 12.48 -13.24 19.86
C LEU A 17 11.18 -12.58 19.38
N GLY A 18 10.29 -12.17 20.30
CA GLY A 18 9.03 -11.50 19.97
C GLY A 18 9.21 -10.08 19.44
N LEU A 19 10.18 -9.32 19.96
CA LEU A 19 10.43 -7.93 19.50
C LEU A 19 10.95 -7.83 18.06
N LEU A 20 11.64 -8.87 17.57
CA LEU A 20 12.15 -8.92 16.19
C LEU A 20 11.04 -9.02 15.13
N ILE A 21 9.82 -9.39 15.53
CA ILE A 21 8.71 -9.67 14.61
C ILE A 21 7.93 -8.39 14.22
N LEU A 22 8.20 -7.24 14.85
CA LEU A 22 7.44 -6.00 14.63
C LEU A 22 7.93 -5.09 13.48
N SER A 23 8.98 -5.46 12.76
CA SER A 23 9.53 -4.61 11.68
C SER A 23 9.06 -5.07 10.30
N GLY A 24 7.86 -4.64 9.90
CA GLY A 24 7.36 -4.96 8.56
C GLY A 24 5.97 -4.46 8.26
N GLN A 25 5.60 -3.27 8.74
CA GLN A 25 4.39 -2.60 8.24
C GLN A 25 4.77 -1.99 6.89
N ALA A 26 4.55 -2.73 5.81
CA ALA A 26 4.60 -2.17 4.47
C ALA A 26 3.42 -1.20 4.34
N MET A 27 3.62 0.04 4.77
CA MET A 27 2.77 1.16 4.33
C MET A 27 2.88 1.12 2.80
N ALA A 28 1.81 0.77 2.12
CA ALA A 28 1.75 0.77 0.66
C ALA A 28 1.78 2.23 0.20
N THR A 29 2.97 2.86 0.24
CA THR A 29 3.15 4.27 -0.10
C THR A 29 2.83 4.54 -1.56
N LYS A 30 2.78 3.51 -2.40
CA LYS A 30 2.49 3.59 -3.82
C LYS A 30 1.42 2.57 -4.22
N ILE A 31 0.34 3.05 -4.81
CA ILE A 31 -0.75 2.24 -5.35
C ILE A 31 -0.77 2.39 -6.87
N THR A 32 -0.85 1.26 -7.59
CA THR A 32 -1.08 1.29 -9.04
C THR A 32 -2.54 1.02 -9.31
N MET A 33 -3.18 1.93 -10.03
CA MET A 33 -4.59 1.83 -10.41
C MET A 33 -4.69 1.72 -11.92
N THR A 34 -5.73 1.02 -12.35
CA THR A 34 -5.99 0.73 -13.76
C THR A 34 -7.41 1.11 -14.12
N ASP A 35 -7.69 1.22 -15.42
CA ASP A 35 -9.04 1.44 -15.94
C ASP A 35 -9.66 2.76 -15.43
N PRO A 36 -9.04 3.91 -15.73
CA PRO A 36 -9.60 5.20 -15.32
C PRO A 36 -10.91 5.50 -16.03
N GLN A 37 -11.84 6.16 -15.34
CA GLN A 37 -12.97 6.82 -16.00
C GLN A 37 -12.46 8.09 -16.72
N GLU A 38 -12.80 8.21 -18.00
CA GLU A 38 -12.38 9.33 -18.85
C GLU A 38 -13.53 10.33 -19.01
N GLU A 39 -13.31 11.56 -18.59
CA GLU A 39 -14.26 12.67 -18.75
C GLU A 39 -13.63 13.77 -19.61
N PRO A 40 -14.22 14.14 -20.76
CA PRO A 40 -13.71 15.24 -21.56
C PRO A 40 -13.86 16.56 -20.81
N THR A 41 -12.81 17.38 -20.77
CA THR A 41 -12.84 18.72 -20.19
C THR A 41 -12.60 19.78 -21.27
N GLU A 42 -12.83 21.05 -20.91
CA GLU A 42 -12.61 22.16 -21.82
C GLU A 42 -11.15 22.26 -22.25
N ASN A 43 -10.92 22.80 -23.45
CA ASN A 43 -9.59 22.96 -24.08
C ASN A 43 -8.88 21.68 -24.55
N GLY A 44 -9.62 20.61 -24.84
CA GLY A 44 -9.04 19.38 -25.41
C GLY A 44 -8.19 18.58 -24.42
N GLN A 45 -8.44 18.77 -23.14
CA GLN A 45 -7.92 17.95 -22.06
C GLN A 45 -8.94 16.88 -21.69
N THR A 46 -8.47 15.84 -21.03
CA THR A 46 -9.27 14.74 -20.49
C THR A 46 -8.97 14.62 -19.01
N LEU A 47 -10.02 14.55 -18.20
CA LEU A 47 -9.96 14.22 -16.80
C LEU A 47 -10.01 12.70 -16.64
N CYS A 48 -8.99 12.14 -16.01
CA CYS A 48 -8.86 10.72 -15.71
C CYS A 48 -9.14 10.51 -14.22
N ILE A 49 -10.17 9.73 -13.91
CA ILE A 49 -10.55 9.41 -12.53
C ILE A 49 -10.18 7.96 -12.27
N TYR A 50 -9.20 7.73 -11.40
CA TYR A 50 -8.80 6.40 -10.94
C TYR A 50 -9.45 6.15 -9.58
N GLU A 51 -10.41 5.25 -9.53
CA GLU A 51 -11.15 4.94 -8.30
C GLU A 51 -11.07 3.45 -7.96
N ASN A 52 -10.99 3.16 -6.67
CA ASN A 52 -11.21 1.85 -6.08
C ASN A 52 -12.00 2.06 -4.77
N SER A 53 -12.38 0.99 -4.08
CA SER A 53 -13.17 1.05 -2.84
C SER A 53 -12.51 1.81 -1.67
N ILE A 54 -11.28 2.29 -1.82
CA ILE A 54 -10.48 2.93 -0.76
C ILE A 54 -9.90 4.29 -1.20
N TYR A 55 -9.61 4.48 -2.50
CA TYR A 55 -8.89 5.65 -2.99
C TYR A 55 -9.52 6.17 -4.28
N THR A 56 -9.57 7.49 -4.42
CA THR A 56 -10.00 8.19 -5.63
C THR A 56 -8.94 9.22 -5.99
N PHE A 57 -8.31 9.07 -7.16
CA PHE A 57 -7.33 10.01 -7.69
C PHE A 57 -7.83 10.63 -8.99
N THR A 58 -7.55 11.91 -9.17
CA THR A 58 -7.85 12.63 -10.41
C THR A 58 -6.56 13.04 -11.11
N TYR A 59 -6.55 12.93 -12.44
CA TYR A 59 -5.41 13.30 -13.25
C TYR A 59 -5.85 13.93 -14.57
N ILE A 60 -5.39 15.15 -14.85
CA ILE A 60 -5.69 15.83 -16.12
C ILE A 60 -4.55 15.60 -17.11
N THR A 61 -4.90 15.19 -18.32
CA THR A 61 -3.95 14.98 -19.42
C THR A 61 -4.46 15.63 -20.71
N LYS A 62 -3.54 15.91 -21.63
CA LYS A 62 -3.88 16.31 -23.01
C LYS A 62 -3.93 15.05 -23.86
N GLY A 63 -5.13 14.58 -24.19
CA GLY A 63 -5.33 13.34 -24.95
C GLY A 63 -5.91 12.21 -24.10
N ALA A 64 -5.53 10.97 -24.38
CA ALA A 64 -6.09 9.79 -23.71
C ALA A 64 -5.51 9.56 -22.31
N CYS A 65 -6.33 9.00 -21.42
CA CYS A 65 -5.89 8.61 -20.08
C CYS A 65 -4.96 7.39 -20.13
N PRO A 66 -3.87 7.37 -19.34
CA PRO A 66 -3.03 6.18 -19.26
C PRO A 66 -3.81 5.02 -18.64
N TYR A 67 -3.78 3.84 -19.26
CA TYR A 67 -4.52 2.68 -18.74
C TYR A 67 -4.13 2.34 -17.28
N ALA A 68 -2.84 2.45 -16.94
CA ALA A 68 -2.33 2.21 -15.60
C ALA A 68 -1.51 3.40 -15.11
N LYS A 69 -1.69 3.78 -13.85
CA LYS A 69 -0.93 4.85 -13.21
C LYS A 69 -0.66 4.54 -11.75
N THR A 70 0.56 4.86 -11.31
CA THR A 70 0.96 4.72 -9.91
C THR A 70 0.83 6.06 -9.21
N PHE A 71 0.09 6.08 -8.11
CA PHE A 71 -0.11 7.20 -7.22
C PHE A 71 0.54 6.92 -5.88
N ASN A 72 0.81 7.97 -5.11
CA ASN A 72 1.18 7.82 -3.72
C ASN A 72 -0.11 7.74 -2.88
N ALA A 73 -0.27 6.70 -2.06
CA ALA A 73 -1.51 6.52 -1.29
C ALA A 73 -1.75 7.65 -0.28
N GLU A 74 -0.66 8.26 0.21
CA GLU A 74 -0.66 9.39 1.15
C GLU A 74 -1.27 10.67 0.55
N ASP A 75 -1.33 10.78 -0.78
CA ASP A 75 -1.87 11.94 -1.52
C ASP A 75 -3.41 11.95 -1.53
N SER A 76 -4.07 10.84 -1.16
CA SER A 76 -5.54 10.79 -0.99
C SER A 76 -6.04 11.27 0.37
N GLU A 77 -5.15 11.50 1.35
CA GLU A 77 -5.51 11.84 2.74
C GLU A 77 -5.51 13.35 3.03
N GLU A 78 -5.47 14.21 2.01
CA GLU A 78 -5.60 15.69 2.15
C GLU A 78 -7.05 16.19 2.12
#